data_AF-A0A093Y6P8-F1
#
_entry.id   AF-A0A093Y6P8-F1
#
_cell.length_a   1.000
_cell.length_b   1.000
_cell.length_c   1.000
_cell.angle_alpha   90.00
_cell.angle_beta   90.00
_cell.angle_gamma   90.00
#
_symmetry.space_group_name_H-M   'P 1'
#
loop_
_entity.id
_entity.type
_entity.pdbx_description
1 polymer ?
#
loop_
_entity_poly.entity_id
_entity_poly.type
_entity_poly.pdbx_seq_one_letter_code
_entity_poly.pdbx_strand_id
1 'polypeptide(L)'
;MADLQRRIELQEPDDLRYLLANTRRVAGEKIDIALPPIEGEDVLRQKVEELVHSYVTQTFTLAAPNTLINGHPVPSSSALLAPAGTATETEEVTEEYEPFSESLRDRAAKLLRTEEELLLEVGRLRREAPAKAAEAWREALARDFDDEEE
;
A
#
# COMPACT_ATOMS: atom_id res chain seq x y z
N MET A 1 11.30 -15.74 -15.99
CA MET A 1 10.82 -14.67 -16.89
C MET A 1 9.39 -14.29 -16.49
N ALA A 2 9.19 -13.68 -15.32
CA ALA A 2 7.85 -13.46 -14.78
C ALA A 2 7.64 -12.09 -14.11
N ASP A 3 8.50 -11.10 -14.37
CA ASP A 3 8.33 -9.71 -13.91
C ASP A 3 8.39 -8.74 -15.10
N LEU A 4 7.53 -8.95 -16.10
CA LEU A 4 7.48 -8.07 -17.27
C LEU A 4 6.43 -6.96 -17.16
N GLN A 5 5.56 -6.99 -16.13
CA GLN A 5 4.50 -6.00 -15.99
C GLN A 5 4.37 -5.52 -14.55
N ARG A 6 4.46 -4.21 -14.37
CA ARG A 6 4.24 -3.54 -13.08
C ARG A 6 2.80 -3.83 -12.63
N ARG A 7 2.66 -4.34 -11.41
CA ARG A 7 1.35 -4.53 -10.77
C ARG A 7 0.72 -3.19 -10.41
N ILE A 8 -0.60 -3.14 -10.42
CA ILE A 8 -1.37 -1.96 -10.06
C ILE A 8 -1.40 -1.87 -8.53
N GLU A 9 -0.84 -0.81 -7.96
CA GLU A 9 -0.84 -0.57 -6.53
C GLU A 9 -1.99 0.35 -6.14
N LEU A 10 -2.78 -0.08 -5.16
CA LEU A 10 -3.85 0.66 -4.53
C LEU A 10 -3.47 0.92 -3.07
N GLN A 11 -3.89 2.07 -2.55
CA GLN A 11 -3.57 2.48 -1.18
C GLN A 11 -4.54 1.79 -0.21
N GLU A 12 -5.81 1.70 -0.58
CA GLU A 12 -6.86 1.19 0.31
C GLU A 12 -7.82 0.25 -0.44
N PRO A 13 -8.50 -0.67 0.26
CA PRO A 13 -9.53 -1.51 -0.36
C PRO A 13 -10.70 -0.69 -0.93
N ASP A 14 -10.96 0.48 -0.37
CA ASP A 14 -11.98 1.40 -0.84
C ASP A 14 -11.64 1.98 -2.22
N ASP A 15 -10.37 2.06 -2.61
CA ASP A 15 -9.97 2.47 -3.96
C ASP A 15 -10.50 1.48 -5.00
N LEU A 16 -10.38 0.18 -4.75
CA LEU A 16 -10.86 -0.86 -5.65
C LEU A 16 -12.38 -0.81 -5.78
N ARG A 17 -13.08 -0.62 -4.64
CA ARG A 17 -14.55 -0.47 -4.60
C ARG A 17 -14.99 0.77 -5.36
N TYR A 18 -14.29 1.89 -5.18
CA TYR A 18 -14.55 3.14 -5.88
C TYR A 18 -14.37 2.98 -7.38
N LEU A 19 -13.26 2.37 -7.84
CA LEU A 19 -13.01 2.14 -9.26
C LEU A 19 -14.11 1.28 -9.90
N LEU A 20 -14.53 0.20 -9.23
CA LEU A 20 -15.60 -0.66 -9.70
C LEU A 20 -16.94 0.09 -9.78
N ALA A 21 -17.32 0.81 -8.72
CA ALA A 21 -18.55 1.57 -8.65
C ALA A 21 -18.59 2.71 -9.67
N ASN A 22 -17.49 3.45 -9.81
CA ASN A 22 -17.35 4.53 -10.78
C ASN A 22 -17.42 4.01 -12.22
N THR A 23 -16.80 2.86 -12.51
CA THR A 23 -16.87 2.23 -13.84
C THR A 23 -18.30 1.84 -14.19
N ARG A 24 -19.03 1.25 -13.24
CA ARG A 24 -20.46 0.91 -13.42
C ARG A 24 -21.32 2.16 -13.64
N ARG A 25 -21.10 3.22 -12.85
CA ARG A 25 -21.81 4.50 -13.01
C ARG A 25 -21.59 5.10 -14.40
N VAL A 26 -20.33 5.23 -14.83
CA VAL A 26 -19.99 5.78 -16.15
C VAL A 26 -20.53 4.90 -17.28
N ALA A 27 -20.53 3.57 -17.10
CA ALA A 27 -21.14 2.66 -18.05
C ALA A 27 -22.66 2.89 -18.16
N GLY A 28 -23.36 3.07 -17.03
CA GLY A 28 -24.78 3.43 -16.99
C GLY A 28 -25.06 4.74 -17.72
N GLU A 29 -24.32 5.80 -17.42
CA GLU A 29 -24.44 7.10 -18.10
C GLU A 29 -24.25 6.99 -19.61
N LYS A 30 -23.33 6.13 -20.06
CA LYS A 30 -23.11 5.88 -21.49
C LYS A 30 -24.25 5.07 -22.12
N ILE A 31 -24.84 4.14 -21.38
CA ILE A 31 -26.03 3.40 -21.81
C ILE A 31 -27.21 4.37 -21.94
N ASP A 32 -27.40 5.29 -20.99
CA ASP A 32 -28.49 6.28 -21.03
C ASP A 32 -28.41 7.19 -22.27
N ILE A 33 -27.20 7.51 -22.72
CA ILE A 33 -26.98 8.29 -23.95
C ILE A 33 -27.27 7.43 -25.20
N ALA A 34 -26.85 6.16 -25.21
CA ALA A 34 -26.94 5.29 -26.39
C ALA A 34 -28.31 4.61 -26.57
N LEU A 35 -28.97 4.31 -25.45
CA LEU A 35 -30.25 3.62 -25.31
C LEU A 35 -31.10 4.43 -24.31
N PRO A 36 -31.59 5.62 -24.71
CA PRO A 36 -32.38 6.48 -23.84
C PRO A 36 -33.63 5.73 -23.34
N PRO A 37 -34.06 5.98 -22.10
CA PRO A 37 -35.18 5.26 -21.51
C PRO A 37 -36.47 5.56 -22.28
N ILE A 38 -37.20 4.51 -22.63
CA ILE A 38 -38.49 4.56 -23.32
C ILE A 38 -39.60 4.24 -22.30
N GLU A 39 -40.77 4.85 -22.43
CA GLU A 39 -41.94 4.50 -21.61
C GLU A 39 -42.38 3.06 -21.90
N GLY A 40 -42.19 2.16 -20.93
CA GLY A 40 -42.53 0.74 -21.05
C GLY A 40 -41.39 -0.17 -20.58
N GLU A 41 -41.55 -1.48 -20.80
CA GLU A 41 -40.51 -2.46 -20.50
C GLU A 41 -39.53 -2.57 -21.66
N ASP A 42 -38.30 -2.04 -21.48
CA ASP A 42 -37.23 -2.14 -22.47
C ASP A 42 -36.31 -3.34 -22.18
N VAL A 43 -36.73 -4.50 -22.67
CA VAL A 43 -36.02 -5.78 -22.52
C VAL A 43 -34.61 -5.73 -23.12
N LEU A 44 -34.42 -4.99 -24.23
CA LEU A 44 -33.12 -4.89 -24.89
C LEU A 44 -32.16 -4.05 -24.05
N ARG A 45 -32.61 -2.90 -23.55
CA ARG A 45 -31.81 -2.05 -22.66
C ARG A 45 -31.41 -2.79 -21.40
N GLN A 46 -32.35 -3.49 -20.76
CA GLN A 46 -32.05 -4.33 -19.58
C GLN A 46 -31.00 -5.39 -19.91
N LYS A 47 -31.10 -6.05 -21.07
CA LYS A 47 -30.11 -7.06 -21.46
C LYS A 47 -28.73 -6.48 -21.73
N VAL A 48 -28.66 -5.29 -22.33
CA VAL A 48 -27.39 -4.58 -22.53
C VAL A 48 -26.79 -4.19 -21.18
N GLU A 49 -27.59 -3.65 -20.27
CA GLU A 49 -27.13 -3.31 -18.91
C GLU A 49 -26.57 -4.55 -18.21
N GLU A 50 -27.28 -5.68 -18.22
CA GLU A 50 -26.81 -6.93 -17.63
C GLU A 50 -25.45 -7.37 -18.22
N LEU A 51 -25.32 -7.38 -19.55
CA LEU A 51 -24.09 -7.78 -20.22
C LEU A 51 -22.92 -6.84 -19.89
N VAL A 52 -23.16 -5.53 -19.82
CA VAL A 52 -22.13 -4.55 -19.47
C VAL A 52 -21.70 -4.71 -18.01
N HIS A 53 -22.64 -4.89 -17.09
CA HIS A 53 -22.32 -5.13 -15.67
C HIS A 53 -21.54 -6.44 -15.49
N SER A 54 -21.90 -7.50 -16.21
CA SER A 54 -21.17 -8.76 -16.23
C SER A 54 -19.74 -8.57 -16.77
N TYR A 55 -19.60 -7.86 -17.89
CA TYR A 55 -18.29 -7.55 -18.49
C TYR A 55 -17.40 -6.77 -17.52
N VAL A 56 -17.92 -5.72 -16.89
CA VAL A 56 -17.19 -4.92 -15.88
C VAL A 56 -16.77 -5.80 -14.69
N THR A 57 -17.64 -6.70 -14.24
CA THR A 57 -17.28 -7.60 -13.13
C THR A 57 -16.16 -8.55 -13.56
N GLN A 58 -16.27 -9.16 -14.73
CA GLN A 58 -15.25 -10.06 -15.27
C GLN A 58 -13.89 -9.37 -15.49
N THR A 59 -13.87 -8.13 -15.97
CA THR A 59 -12.62 -7.40 -16.19
C THR A 59 -11.87 -7.15 -14.87
N PHE A 60 -12.58 -6.75 -13.82
CA PHE A 60 -11.97 -6.56 -12.50
C PHE A 60 -11.55 -7.89 -11.86
N THR A 61 -12.32 -8.98 -12.04
CA THR A 61 -11.92 -10.33 -11.59
C THR A 61 -10.63 -10.81 -12.26
N LEU A 62 -10.45 -10.56 -13.55
CA LEU A 62 -9.23 -10.91 -14.30
C LEU A 62 -8.05 -9.98 -13.97
N ALA A 63 -8.33 -8.73 -13.59
CA ALA A 63 -7.31 -7.78 -13.18
C ALA A 63 -6.81 -8.02 -11.75
N ALA A 64 -7.64 -8.59 -10.86
CA ALA A 64 -7.35 -8.85 -9.45
C ALA A 64 -5.95 -9.43 -9.16
N PRO A 65 -5.46 -10.51 -9.81
CA PRO A 65 -4.14 -11.07 -9.54
C PRO A 65 -2.97 -10.11 -9.87
N ASN A 66 -3.23 -9.09 -10.68
CA ASN A 66 -2.27 -8.04 -11.04
C ASN A 66 -2.44 -6.76 -10.22
N THR A 67 -3.32 -6.76 -9.21
CA THR A 67 -3.54 -5.65 -8.29
C THR A 67 -2.97 -5.97 -6.90
N LEU A 68 -2.39 -4.97 -6.26
CA LEU A 68 -1.85 -5.01 -4.91
C LEU A 68 -2.55 -3.94 -4.07
N ILE A 69 -3.04 -4.30 -2.89
CA ILE A 69 -3.53 -3.36 -1.88
C ILE A 69 -2.53 -3.40 -0.74
N ASN A 70 -1.84 -2.29 -0.48
CA ASN A 70 -0.78 -2.23 0.55
C ASN A 70 0.29 -3.34 0.43
N GLY A 71 0.64 -3.71 -0.81
CA GLY A 71 1.61 -4.78 -1.08
C GLY A 71 1.05 -6.21 -1.01
N HIS A 72 -0.24 -6.39 -0.67
CA HIS A 72 -0.90 -7.69 -0.65
C HIS A 72 -1.68 -7.93 -1.96
N PRO A 73 -1.53 -9.10 -2.60
CA PRO A 73 -2.27 -9.42 -3.82
C PRO A 73 -3.76 -9.60 -3.55
N VAL A 74 -4.59 -9.09 -4.46
CA VAL A 74 -6.05 -9.28 -4.37
C VAL A 74 -6.43 -10.60 -5.04
N PRO A 75 -7.07 -11.54 -4.33
CA PRO A 75 -7.56 -12.77 -4.96
C PRO A 75 -8.77 -12.47 -5.86
N SER A 76 -8.90 -13.20 -6.96
CA SER A 76 -10.05 -13.08 -7.87
C SER A 76 -11.40 -13.43 -7.21
N SER A 77 -11.39 -14.13 -6.08
CA SER A 77 -12.55 -14.45 -5.25
C SER A 77 -12.82 -13.44 -4.13
N SER A 78 -12.10 -12.31 -4.09
CA SER A 78 -12.26 -11.31 -3.04
C SER A 78 -13.67 -10.70 -3.03
N ALA A 79 -14.28 -10.56 -1.86
CA ALA A 79 -15.54 -9.84 -1.69
C ALA A 79 -15.51 -8.38 -2.15
N LEU A 80 -14.33 -7.77 -2.24
CA LEU A 80 -14.16 -6.42 -2.79
C LEU A 80 -14.64 -6.31 -4.25
N LEU A 81 -14.68 -7.44 -4.97
CA LEU A 81 -15.11 -7.53 -6.37
C LEU A 81 -16.60 -7.86 -6.52
N ALA A 82 -17.29 -8.19 -5.43
CA ALA A 82 -18.70 -8.56 -5.47
C ALA A 82 -19.58 -7.39 -5.95
N PRO A 83 -20.68 -7.66 -6.68
CA PRO A 83 -21.68 -6.65 -6.99
C PRO A 83 -22.21 -5.95 -5.73
N ALA A 84 -22.39 -4.62 -5.81
CA ALA A 84 -23.02 -3.87 -4.74
C ALA A 84 -24.47 -4.36 -4.58
N GLY A 85 -24.81 -4.90 -3.40
CA GLY A 85 -26.12 -5.50 -3.11
C GLY A 85 -26.16 -7.04 -3.11
N THR A 86 -25.14 -7.73 -3.62
CA THR A 86 -24.94 -9.18 -3.42
C THR A 86 -23.84 -9.50 -2.41
N ALA A 87 -23.18 -8.46 -1.90
CA ALA A 87 -22.53 -8.55 -0.60
C ALA A 87 -23.64 -8.76 0.43
N THR A 88 -24.15 -9.99 0.53
CA THR A 88 -24.66 -10.46 1.80
C THR A 88 -23.55 -10.11 2.79
N GLU A 89 -23.86 -9.30 3.81
CA GLU A 89 -23.03 -9.08 5.00
C GLU A 89 -22.90 -10.40 5.79
N THR A 90 -22.59 -11.49 5.08
CA THR A 90 -22.50 -12.88 5.49
C THR A 90 -21.28 -13.52 4.84
N GLU A 91 -20.28 -12.72 4.45
CA GLU A 91 -18.96 -13.09 4.92
C GLU A 91 -19.02 -12.79 6.41
N GLU A 92 -19.14 -13.86 7.21
CA GLU A 92 -18.50 -13.84 8.52
C GLU A 92 -17.14 -13.21 8.26
N VAL A 93 -16.93 -11.97 8.71
CA VAL A 93 -15.58 -11.43 8.84
C VAL A 93 -14.96 -12.41 9.83
N THR A 94 -14.39 -13.49 9.32
CA THR A 94 -13.48 -14.32 10.08
C THR A 94 -12.36 -13.37 10.38
N GLU A 95 -12.48 -12.70 11.52
CA GLU A 95 -11.41 -11.93 12.13
C GLU A 95 -10.29 -12.95 12.33
N GLU A 96 -9.44 -13.08 11.30
CA GLU A 96 -8.24 -13.89 11.36
C GLU A 96 -7.31 -13.19 12.34
N TYR A 97 -7.49 -13.52 13.62
CA TYR A 97 -6.63 -13.04 14.67
C TYR A 97 -5.29 -13.75 14.51
N GLU A 98 -4.27 -13.04 14.07
CA GLU A 98 -2.91 -13.55 14.17
C GLU A 98 -2.61 -13.79 15.67
N PRO A 99 -2.16 -14.99 16.06
CA PRO A 99 -1.78 -15.23 17.43
C PRO A 99 -0.64 -14.27 17.80
N PHE A 100 -0.71 -13.71 19.01
CA PHE A 100 0.33 -12.83 19.51
C PHE A 100 1.68 -13.54 19.50
N SER A 101 2.61 -13.06 18.68
CA SER A 101 3.92 -13.66 18.54
C SER A 101 4.89 -13.10 19.58
N GLU A 102 5.20 -13.93 20.59
CA GLU A 102 6.18 -13.59 21.62
C GLU A 102 7.55 -13.26 21.01
N SER A 103 7.93 -13.93 19.92
CA SER A 103 9.19 -13.67 19.20
C SER A 103 9.25 -12.29 18.54
N LEU A 104 8.14 -11.82 17.95
CA LEU A 104 8.09 -10.46 17.39
C LEU A 104 8.08 -9.42 18.51
N ARG A 105 7.39 -9.70 19.63
CA ARG A 105 7.43 -8.83 20.81
C ARG A 105 8.84 -8.68 21.36
N ASP A 106 9.55 -9.78 21.54
CA ASP A 106 10.93 -9.77 22.05
C ASP A 106 11.87 -9.05 21.08
N ARG A 107 11.68 -9.25 19.78
CA ARG A 107 12.42 -8.53 18.74
C ARG A 107 12.13 -7.03 18.78
N ALA A 108 10.87 -6.63 18.92
CA ALA A 108 10.49 -5.23 19.04
C ALA A 108 11.09 -4.58 20.31
N ALA A 109 11.03 -5.28 21.44
CA ALA A 109 11.64 -4.83 22.69
C ALA A 109 13.16 -4.69 22.57
N LYS A 110 13.82 -5.61 21.87
CA LYS A 110 15.26 -5.53 21.59
C LYS A 110 15.59 -4.34 20.69
N LEU A 111 14.83 -4.13 19.63
CA LEU A 111 15.02 -3.00 18.72
C LEU A 111 14.85 -1.66 19.43
N LEU A 112 13.86 -1.54 20.30
CA LEU A 112 13.64 -0.34 21.11
C LEU A 112 14.83 -0.04 22.04
N ARG A 113 15.37 -1.05 22.73
CA ARG A 113 16.57 -0.87 23.55
C ARG A 113 17.77 -0.43 22.73
N THR A 114 17.98 -1.04 21.56
CA THR A 114 19.09 -0.64 20.67
C THR A 114 18.92 0.78 20.15
N GLU A 115 17.70 1.23 19.92
CA GLU A 115 17.40 2.61 19.53
C GLU A 115 17.78 3.59 20.66
N GLU A 116 17.36 3.30 21.90
CA GLU A 116 17.71 4.12 23.07
C GLU A 116 19.22 4.21 23.31
N GLU A 117 19.93 3.08 23.20
CA GLU A 117 21.39 3.03 23.32
C GLU A 117 22.09 3.89 22.25
N LEU A 118 21.65 3.77 20.99
CA LEU A 118 22.19 4.55 19.87
C LEU A 118 21.90 6.05 20.03
N LEU A 119 20.71 6.42 20.54
CA LEU A 119 20.39 7.81 20.82
C LEU A 119 21.32 8.41 21.88
N LEU A 120 21.62 7.67 22.95
CA LEU A 120 22.59 8.09 23.97
C LEU A 120 24.00 8.20 23.39
N GLU A 121 24.41 7.24 22.55
CA GLU A 121 25.72 7.24 21.91
C GLU A 121 25.89 8.44 20.98
N VAL A 122 24.90 8.71 20.12
CA VAL A 122 24.91 9.88 19.23
C VAL A 122 24.92 11.17 20.03
N GLY A 123 24.15 11.25 21.12
CA GLY A 123 24.17 12.38 22.04
C GLY A 123 25.56 12.63 22.63
N ARG A 124 26.23 11.57 23.11
CA ARG A 124 27.61 11.65 23.61
C ARG A 124 28.59 12.04 22.51
N LEU A 125 28.49 11.45 21.32
CA LEU A 125 29.36 11.73 20.19
C LEU A 125 29.26 13.20 19.76
N ARG A 126 28.04 13.75 19.69
CA ARG A 126 27.80 15.17 19.38
C ARG A 126 28.44 16.10 20.41
N ARG A 127 28.50 15.70 21.68
CA ARG A 127 29.09 16.50 22.76
C ARG A 127 30.62 16.43 22.79
N GLU A 128 31.19 15.24 22.60
CA GLU A 128 32.63 15.01 22.82
C GLU A 128 33.48 15.09 21.55
N ALA A 129 32.95 14.62 20.41
CA ALA A 129 33.73 14.50 19.17
C ALA A 129 34.28 15.83 18.64
N PRO A 130 33.53 16.96 18.67
CA PRO A 130 34.05 18.24 18.18
C PRO A 130 35.26 18.73 18.97
N ALA A 131 35.24 18.59 20.31
CA ALA A 131 36.34 19.01 21.16
C ALA A 131 37.58 18.13 20.95
N LYS A 132 37.41 16.80 20.97
CA LYS A 132 38.50 15.84 20.72
C LYS A 132 39.12 16.02 19.34
N ALA A 133 38.30 16.25 18.31
CA ALA A 133 38.81 16.54 16.97
C ALA A 133 39.62 17.83 16.96
N ALA A 134 39.10 18.92 17.54
CA ALA A 134 39.81 20.19 17.59
C ALA A 134 41.16 20.10 18.33
N GLU A 135 41.23 19.34 19.42
CA GLU A 135 42.48 19.05 20.14
C GLU A 135 43.46 18.26 19.27
N ALA A 136 43.02 17.17 18.64
CA ALA A 136 43.85 16.37 17.74
C ALA A 136 44.40 17.20 16.55
N TRP A 137 43.60 18.10 15.98
CA TRP A 137 44.04 19.02 14.93
C TRP A 137 45.07 20.03 15.44
N ARG A 138 44.89 20.57 16.65
CA ARG A 138 45.88 21.50 17.26
C ARG A 138 47.22 20.81 17.50
N GLU A 139 47.20 19.59 18.03
CA GLU A 139 48.43 18.82 18.27
C GLU A 139 49.14 18.45 16.97
N ALA A 140 48.39 18.11 15.91
CA ALA A 140 48.97 17.84 14.60
C ALA A 140 49.63 19.09 14.01
N LEU A 141 48.92 20.23 14.02
CA LEU A 141 49.48 21.51 13.57
C LEU A 141 50.72 21.93 14.36
N ALA A 142 50.72 21.76 15.69
CA ALA A 142 51.89 22.09 16.52
C ALA A 142 53.11 21.25 16.12
N ARG A 143 52.94 19.96 15.86
CA ARG A 143 54.03 19.09 15.37
C ARG A 143 54.53 19.52 13.99
N ASP A 144 53.63 19.86 13.07
CA ASP A 144 54.04 20.32 11.73
C ASP A 144 54.87 21.62 11.80
N PHE A 145 54.54 22.53 12.72
CA PHE A 145 55.34 23.75 12.94
C PHE A 145 56.71 23.47 13.57
N ASP A 146 56.78 22.58 14.57
CA ASP A 146 58.04 22.17 15.19
C ASP A 146 58.98 21.50 14.16
N ASP A 147 58.43 20.67 13.26
CA ASP A 147 59.17 19.99 12.18
C ASP A 147 59.66 20.96 11.07
N GLU A 148 59.00 22.12 10.87
CA GLU A 148 59.44 23.16 9.92
C GLU A 148 60.53 24.08 10.49
N GLU A 149 60.69 24.17 11.82
CA GLU A 149 61.71 25.00 12.49
C GLU A 149 63.08 24.30 12.67
N GLU A 150 63.16 22.98 12.54
CA GLU A 150 64.42 22.18 12.51
C GLU A 150 65.08 22.09 11.12
#